data_AF-A0A2J6QQB8-F1
#
_entry.id   AF-A0A2J6QQB8-F1
#
_cell.length_a   1.000
_cell.length_b   1.000
_cell.length_c   1.000
_cell.angle_alpha   90.00
_cell.angle_beta   90.00
_cell.angle_gamma   90.00
#
_symmetry.space_group_name_H-M   'P 1'
#
loop_
_entity.id
_entity.type
_entity.pdbx_description
1 polymer ?
#
loop_
_entity_poly.entity_id
_entity_poly.type
_entity_poly.pdbx_seq_one_letter_code
_entity_poly.pdbx_strand_id
1 'polypeptide(L)'
;TRWAAVQSRNPRAASAFVYCVTTTRIYCRPTCPSRLARRANIVFHDTAADAETEGFRACKRCRPEIENGEGDPQKIAVEKACEMVRKEQDGTDAQKWSVKALASEVGLTESHFCRVFRKVMGMTVGEY
;
A
#
# COMPACT_ATOMS: atom_id res chain seq x y z
N THR A 1 -3.26 22.45 6.36
CA THR A 1 -1.89 22.33 6.94
C THR A 1 -1.38 20.90 6.76
N ARG A 2 -0.05 20.68 6.67
CA ARG A 2 0.53 19.32 6.55
C ARG A 2 0.08 18.39 7.69
N TRP A 3 -0.03 18.93 8.91
CA TRP A 3 -0.51 18.18 10.08
C TRP A 3 -1.96 17.70 9.96
N ALA A 4 -2.87 18.53 9.46
CA ALA A 4 -4.27 18.13 9.27
C ALA A 4 -4.37 16.99 8.25
N ALA A 5 -3.58 17.05 7.17
CA ALA A 5 -3.55 15.99 6.16
C ALA A 5 -3.06 14.65 6.69
N VAL A 6 -2.11 14.65 7.65
CA VAL A 6 -1.67 13.44 8.36
C VAL A 6 -2.76 12.91 9.29
N GLN A 7 -3.43 13.78 10.04
CA GLN A 7 -4.54 13.36 10.93
C GLN A 7 -5.70 12.77 10.14
N SER A 8 -6.08 13.39 9.03
CA SER A 8 -7.19 12.95 8.18
C SER A 8 -6.80 11.87 7.18
N ARG A 9 -5.53 11.43 7.17
CA ARG A 9 -4.96 10.48 6.19
C ARG A 9 -5.34 10.81 4.75
N ASN A 10 -5.18 12.08 4.37
CA ASN A 10 -5.65 12.58 3.08
C ASN A 10 -4.86 11.94 1.92
N PRO A 11 -5.51 11.18 1.02
CA PRO A 11 -4.83 10.53 -0.11
C PRO A 11 -4.23 11.53 -1.10
N ARG A 12 -4.79 12.74 -1.23
CA ARG A 12 -4.24 13.79 -2.11
C ARG A 12 -2.89 14.31 -1.62
N ALA A 13 -2.60 14.17 -0.33
CA ALA A 13 -1.34 14.57 0.26
C ALA A 13 -0.26 13.47 0.20
N ALA A 14 -0.62 12.25 -0.25
CA ALA A 14 0.27 11.09 -0.19
C ALA A 14 1.58 11.25 -0.98
N SER A 15 1.55 12.09 -2.02
CA SER A 15 2.69 12.40 -2.89
C SER A 15 3.25 13.81 -2.66
N ALA A 16 2.63 14.60 -1.78
CA ALA A 16 2.96 16.01 -1.62
C ALA A 16 4.08 16.25 -0.58
N PHE A 17 4.20 15.38 0.42
CA PHE A 17 5.22 15.46 1.45
C PHE A 17 5.32 14.13 2.21
N VAL A 18 6.42 13.96 2.95
CA VAL A 18 6.59 12.90 3.94
C VAL A 18 6.67 13.49 5.35
N TYR A 19 6.29 12.69 6.35
CA TYR A 19 6.47 13.08 7.74
C TYR A 19 7.42 12.12 8.45
N CYS A 20 8.30 12.68 9.27
CA CYS A 20 9.34 11.99 10.00
C CYS A 20 9.03 12.00 11.49
N VAL A 21 9.14 10.84 12.13
CA VAL A 21 9.00 10.71 13.58
C VAL A 21 10.39 10.72 14.20
N THR A 22 10.72 11.78 14.93
CA THR A 22 12.06 12.01 15.51
C THR A 22 12.48 10.92 16.48
N THR A 23 11.54 10.39 17.27
CA THR A 23 11.82 9.37 18.29
C THR A 23 12.17 8.01 17.70
N THR A 24 11.57 7.63 16.57
CA THR A 24 11.84 6.32 15.93
C THR A 24 12.80 6.42 14.75
N ARG A 25 13.13 7.64 14.30
CA ARG A 25 13.86 7.91 13.06
C ARG A 25 13.23 7.18 11.87
N ILE A 26 11.90 7.24 11.78
CA ILE A 26 11.14 6.63 10.68
C ILE A 26 10.35 7.72 9.96
N TYR A 27 10.41 7.71 8.63
CA TYR A 27 9.57 8.57 7.80
C TYR A 27 8.45 7.77 7.12
N CYS A 28 7.31 8.45 6.92
CA CYS A 28 6.04 7.85 6.50
C CYS A 28 5.30 8.76 5.50
N ARG A 29 4.42 8.16 4.70
CA ARG A 29 3.41 8.89 3.93
C ARG A 29 2.26 9.37 4.83
N PRO A 30 1.59 10.50 4.52
CA PRO A 30 0.43 10.98 5.27
C PRO A 30 -0.73 9.99 5.41
N THR A 31 -0.85 9.05 4.47
CA THR A 31 -1.87 7.98 4.47
C THR A 31 -1.48 6.75 5.30
N CYS A 32 -0.32 6.75 5.96
CA CYS A 32 0.19 5.59 6.68
C CYS A 32 -0.82 5.10 7.74
N PRO A 33 -1.15 3.80 7.76
CA PRO A 33 -2.07 3.24 8.75
C PRO A 33 -1.46 3.14 10.16
N SER A 34 -0.15 3.40 10.29
CA SER A 34 0.54 3.38 11.58
C SER A 34 -0.07 4.38 12.56
N ARG A 35 0.11 4.11 13.87
CA ARG A 35 -0.31 5.00 14.94
C ARG A 35 0.45 6.32 14.80
N LEU A 36 -0.27 7.44 14.81
CA LEU A 36 0.34 8.76 14.74
C LEU A 36 1.11 9.04 16.04
N ALA A 37 2.34 9.52 15.88
CA ALA A 37 3.14 10.02 16.99
C ALA A 37 2.58 11.39 17.46
N ARG A 38 3.06 11.85 18.62
CA ARG A 38 2.74 13.20 19.11
C ARG A 38 3.25 14.23 18.10
N ARG A 39 2.46 15.29 17.86
CA ARG A 39 2.82 16.38 16.93
C ARG A 39 4.21 16.96 17.19
N ALA A 40 4.61 17.06 18.45
CA ALA A 40 5.91 17.59 18.87
C ALA A 40 7.10 16.77 18.34
N ASN A 41 6.90 15.48 18.06
CA ASN A 41 7.94 14.56 17.58
C ASN A 41 7.87 14.35 16.06
N ILE A 42 7.17 15.24 15.35
CA ILE A 42 6.94 15.10 13.91
C ILE A 42 7.55 16.29 13.17
N VAL A 43 8.40 15.96 12.20
CA VAL A 43 9.00 16.88 11.24
C VAL A 43 8.44 16.54 9.86
N PHE A 44 8.36 17.52 8.96
CA PHE A 44 7.89 17.32 7.60
C PHE A 44 9.02 17.62 6.63
N HIS A 45 9.17 16.76 5.63
CA HIS A 45 10.07 16.98 4.50
C HIS A 45 9.26 16.90 3.21
N ASP A 46 9.71 17.58 2.16
CA ASP A 46 9.01 17.59 0.89
C ASP A 46 9.24 16.28 0.13
N THR A 47 10.45 15.73 0.17
CA THR A 47 10.77 14.47 -0.49
C THR A 47 11.25 13.38 0.50
N ALA A 48 11.15 12.12 0.07
CA ALA A 48 11.73 10.99 0.80
C ALA A 48 13.26 11.08 0.87
N ALA A 49 13.90 11.59 -0.18
CA ALA A 49 15.35 11.76 -0.26
C ALA A 49 15.88 12.75 0.79
N ASP A 50 15.13 13.84 1.07
CA ASP A 50 15.49 14.78 2.12
C ASP A 50 15.48 14.11 3.50
N ALA A 51 14.46 13.30 3.78
CA ALA A 51 14.36 12.56 5.03
C ALA A 51 15.49 11.52 5.18
N GLU A 52 15.86 10.84 4.11
CA GLU A 52 16.97 9.87 4.14
C GLU A 52 18.32 10.54 4.36
N THR A 53 18.53 11.72 3.76
CA THR A 53 19.75 12.52 3.96
C THR A 53 19.91 12.96 5.42
N GLU A 54 18.81 13.19 6.13
CA GLU A 54 18.79 13.47 7.58
C GLU A 54 18.89 12.20 8.46
N GLY A 55 19.02 11.02 7.85
CA GLY A 55 19.19 9.74 8.54
C GLY A 55 17.89 9.10 9.03
N PHE A 56 16.74 9.48 8.47
CA PHE A 56 15.49 8.76 8.71
C PHE A 56 15.40 7.51 7.82
N ARG A 57 14.79 6.45 8.35
CA ARG A 57 14.56 5.20 7.62
C ARG A 57 13.13 5.11 7.12
N ALA A 58 12.94 4.48 5.97
CA ALA A 58 11.63 4.33 5.38
C ALA A 58 10.72 3.39 6.20
N CYS A 59 9.44 3.75 6.29
CA CYS A 59 8.47 2.92 6.99
C CYS A 59 8.13 1.66 6.19
N LYS A 60 8.39 0.48 6.78
CA LYS A 60 8.08 -0.82 6.16
C LYS A 60 6.60 -1.07 5.85
N ARG A 61 5.67 -0.29 6.44
CA ARG A 61 4.22 -0.43 6.25
C ARG A 61 3.72 0.36 5.05
N CYS A 62 4.05 1.64 4.97
CA CYS A 62 3.59 2.51 3.88
C CYS A 62 4.61 2.67 2.76
N ARG A 63 5.80 2.08 2.91
CA ARG A 63 6.94 2.07 1.97
C ARG A 63 7.06 3.37 1.18
N PRO A 64 7.29 4.51 1.88
CA PRO A 64 7.34 5.82 1.24
C PRO A 64 8.45 5.96 0.21
N GLU A 65 9.48 5.10 0.25
CA GLU A 65 10.58 5.00 -0.69
C GLU A 65 10.14 4.54 -2.09
N ILE A 66 9.01 3.83 -2.19
CA ILE A 66 8.49 3.38 -3.49
C ILE A 66 7.45 4.40 -3.97
N GLU A 67 7.80 5.11 -5.03
CA GLU A 67 6.92 6.12 -5.65
C GLU A 67 5.61 5.48 -6.16
N ASN A 68 4.51 6.25 -6.13
CA ASN A 68 3.17 5.87 -6.62
C ASN A 68 2.41 4.70 -5.95
N GLY A 69 2.96 4.04 -4.94
CA GLY A 69 2.32 2.83 -4.40
C GLY A 69 2.31 1.67 -5.40
N GLU A 70 3.13 1.76 -6.47
CA GLU A 70 3.51 0.64 -7.34
C GLU A 70 4.22 -0.47 -6.54
N GLY A 71 4.69 -0.17 -5.32
CA GLY A 71 5.22 -1.14 -4.38
C GLY A 71 4.28 -1.56 -3.25
N ASP A 72 2.98 -1.20 -3.27
CA ASP A 72 2.03 -1.77 -2.30
C ASP A 72 1.89 -3.27 -2.61
N PRO A 73 2.38 -4.17 -1.74
CA PRO A 73 2.30 -5.61 -2.00
C PRO A 73 0.87 -6.06 -2.23
N GLN A 74 -0.10 -5.36 -1.64
CA GLN A 74 -1.52 -5.62 -1.80
C GLN A 74 -2.02 -5.33 -3.22
N LYS A 75 -1.57 -4.23 -3.85
CA LYS A 75 -1.94 -3.89 -5.23
C LYS A 75 -1.30 -4.84 -6.23
N ILE A 76 0.00 -5.11 -6.08
CA ILE A 76 0.72 -6.06 -6.93
C ILE A 76 0.06 -7.45 -6.86
N ALA A 77 -0.33 -7.90 -5.66
CA ALA A 77 -1.04 -9.16 -5.49
C ALA A 77 -2.38 -9.18 -6.25
N VAL A 78 -3.15 -8.09 -6.20
CA VAL A 78 -4.42 -8.00 -6.92
C VAL A 78 -4.21 -7.99 -8.43
N GLU A 79 -3.24 -7.23 -8.92
CA GLU A 79 -2.91 -7.14 -10.34
C GLU A 79 -2.48 -8.50 -10.92
N LYS A 80 -1.61 -9.23 -10.20
CA LYS A 80 -1.26 -10.61 -10.56
C LYS A 80 -2.47 -11.55 -10.58
N ALA A 81 -3.36 -11.43 -9.61
CA ALA A 81 -4.57 -12.26 -9.58
C ALA A 81 -5.52 -11.92 -10.75
N CYS A 82 -5.67 -10.65 -11.11
CA CYS A 82 -6.44 -10.24 -12.28
C CYS A 82 -5.83 -10.78 -13.58
N GLU A 83 -4.50 -10.80 -13.70
CA GLU A 83 -3.82 -11.38 -14.87
C GLU A 83 -4.08 -12.88 -15.00
N MET A 84 -4.07 -13.63 -13.89
CA MET A 84 -4.38 -15.07 -13.87
C MET A 84 -5.82 -15.36 -14.30
N VAL A 85 -6.79 -14.59 -13.79
CA VAL A 85 -8.20 -14.74 -14.19
C VAL A 85 -8.40 -14.41 -15.68
N ARG A 86 -7.68 -13.41 -16.22
CA ARG A 86 -7.73 -13.11 -17.66
C ARG A 86 -7.17 -14.25 -18.52
N LYS A 87 -6.07 -14.89 -18.11
CA LYS A 87 -5.50 -16.05 -18.82
C LYS A 87 -6.43 -17.26 -18.86
N GLU A 88 -7.24 -17.45 -17.81
CA GLU A 88 -8.32 -18.44 -17.79
C GLU A 88 -9.42 -18.10 -18.81
N GLN A 89 -9.87 -16.84 -18.85
CA GLN A 89 -10.92 -16.38 -19.77
C GLN A 89 -10.49 -16.42 -21.25
N ASP A 90 -9.22 -16.09 -21.54
CA ASP A 90 -8.64 -16.14 -22.88
C ASP A 90 -8.35 -17.59 -23.35
N GLY A 91 -8.65 -18.61 -22.54
CA GLY A 91 -8.48 -20.02 -22.89
C GLY A 91 -7.02 -20.47 -23.00
N THR A 92 -6.08 -19.67 -22.49
CA THR A 92 -4.64 -19.98 -22.52
C THR A 92 -4.28 -20.95 -21.38
N ASP A 93 -5.00 -20.88 -20.25
CA ASP A 93 -4.90 -21.82 -19.13
C ASP A 93 -6.19 -22.64 -18.99
N ALA A 94 -6.09 -23.96 -19.03
CA ALA A 94 -7.23 -24.89 -18.81
C ALA A 94 -7.58 -25.07 -17.32
N GLN A 95 -6.92 -24.34 -16.43
CA GLN A 95 -7.06 -24.46 -14.99
C GLN A 95 -8.09 -23.45 -14.46
N LYS A 96 -9.18 -23.96 -13.87
CA LYS A 96 -10.15 -23.11 -13.17
C LYS A 96 -9.56 -22.60 -11.86
N TRP A 97 -9.40 -21.29 -11.73
CA TRP A 97 -8.85 -20.70 -10.52
C TRP A 97 -9.94 -20.53 -9.46
N SER A 98 -9.82 -21.27 -8.36
CA SER A 98 -10.61 -20.97 -7.16
C SER A 98 -10.02 -19.77 -6.43
N VAL A 99 -10.84 -19.05 -5.66
CA VAL A 99 -10.40 -17.92 -4.81
C VAL A 99 -9.25 -18.34 -3.88
N LYS A 100 -9.29 -19.58 -3.38
CA LYS A 100 -8.24 -20.16 -2.54
C LYS A 100 -6.92 -20.37 -3.28
N ALA A 101 -6.98 -20.80 -4.55
CA ALA A 101 -5.79 -20.99 -5.38
C ALA A 101 -5.14 -19.65 -5.72
N LEU A 102 -5.93 -18.65 -6.12
CA LEU A 102 -5.45 -17.28 -6.37
C LEU A 102 -4.79 -16.69 -5.13
N ALA A 103 -5.44 -16.82 -3.97
CA ALA A 103 -4.89 -16.33 -2.71
C ALA A 103 -3.54 -16.99 -2.37
N SER A 104 -3.43 -18.31 -2.57
CA SER A 104 -2.18 -19.06 -2.33
C SER A 104 -1.05 -18.60 -3.25
N GLU A 105 -1.36 -18.35 -4.52
CA GLU A 105 -0.36 -17.93 -5.53
C GLU A 105 0.20 -16.54 -5.22
N VAL A 106 -0.63 -15.63 -4.70
CA VAL A 106 -0.21 -14.29 -4.28
C VAL A 106 0.33 -14.24 -2.84
N GLY A 107 0.45 -15.40 -2.17
CA GLY A 107 1.00 -15.51 -0.81
C GLY A 107 0.10 -14.89 0.27
N LEU A 108 -1.21 -14.82 0.04
CA LEU A 108 -2.19 -14.27 0.98
C LEU A 108 -3.17 -15.34 1.47
N THR A 109 -3.74 -15.13 2.65
CA THR A 109 -4.89 -15.93 3.08
C THR A 109 -6.13 -15.53 2.29
N GLU A 110 -7.04 -16.46 2.04
CA GLU A 110 -8.29 -16.23 1.29
C GLU A 110 -9.08 -15.02 1.81
N SER A 111 -9.25 -14.92 3.12
CA SER A 111 -9.96 -13.79 3.76
C SER A 111 -9.24 -12.45 3.56
N HIS A 112 -7.91 -12.44 3.60
CA HIS A 112 -7.13 -11.22 3.38
C HIS A 112 -7.15 -10.82 1.91
N PHE A 113 -7.03 -11.80 1.01
CA PHE A 113 -7.13 -11.61 -0.43
C PHE A 113 -8.48 -11.01 -0.84
N CYS A 114 -9.61 -11.57 -0.41
CA CYS A 114 -10.94 -11.02 -0.70
C CYS A 114 -11.11 -9.57 -0.21
N ARG A 115 -10.57 -9.25 0.97
CA ARG A 115 -10.65 -7.90 1.55
C ARG A 115 -9.79 -6.90 0.76
N VAL A 116 -8.59 -7.32 0.37
CA VAL A 116 -7.66 -6.51 -0.42
C VAL A 116 -8.20 -6.31 -1.84
N PHE A 117 -8.69 -7.37 -2.48
CA PHE A 117 -9.27 -7.33 -3.83
C PHE A 117 -10.45 -6.35 -3.89
N ARG A 118 -11.39 -6.44 -2.94
CA ARG A 118 -12.51 -5.48 -2.85
C ARG A 118 -12.04 -4.05 -2.64
N LYS A 119 -10.99 -3.83 -1.85
CA LYS A 119 -10.44 -2.49 -1.59
C LYS A 119 -9.78 -1.88 -2.83
N VAL A 120 -9.18 -2.71 -3.69
CA VAL A 120 -8.45 -2.25 -4.88
C VAL A 120 -9.37 -2.17 -6.10
N MET A 121 -10.18 -3.20 -6.37
CA MET A 121 -11.03 -3.32 -7.57
C MET A 121 -12.45 -2.80 -7.38
N GLY A 122 -12.90 -2.59 -6.13
CA GLY A 122 -14.27 -2.17 -5.82
C GLY A 122 -15.34 -3.26 -5.91
N MET A 123 -14.99 -4.47 -6.36
CA MET A 123 -15.87 -5.64 -6.49
C MET A 123 -15.25 -6.90 -5.86
N THR A 124 -16.02 -7.98 -5.73
CA THR A 124 -15.50 -9.25 -5.22
C THR A 124 -14.88 -10.12 -6.31
N VAL A 125 -13.99 -11.03 -5.93
CA VAL A 125 -13.30 -11.95 -6.87
C VAL A 125 -14.30 -12.84 -7.63
N GLY A 126 -15.44 -13.17 -7.02
CA GLY A 126 -16.49 -13.97 -7.68
C GLY A 126 -17.38 -13.17 -8.64
N GLU A 127 -17.33 -11.84 -8.60
CA GLU A 127 -18.02 -10.94 -9.53
C GLU A 127 -17.11 -10.47 -10.68
N TYR A 128 -15.79 -10.61 -10.51
CA TYR A 128 -14.76 -10.27 -11.49
C TYR A 128 -14.62 -11.37 -12.55
#